data_AF-A0A2M7JN65-F1
#
_entry.id   AF-A0A2M7JN65-F1
#
_cell.length_a   1.000
_cell.length_b   1.000
_cell.length_c   1.000
_cell.angle_alpha   90.00
_cell.angle_beta   90.00
_cell.angle_gamma   90.00
#
_symmetry.space_group_name_H-M   'P 1'
#
loop_
_entity.id
_entity.type
_entity.pdbx_description
1 polymer ?
#
loop_
_entity_poly.entity_id
_entity_poly.type
_entity_poly.pdbx_seq_one_letter_code
_entity_poly.pdbx_strand_id
1 'polypeptide(L)' 'MNISFLEIAQIELEDAIAFYNREASGLGEAFLTEVLYALDRIRMLPEAWHPCSRRARRCRTRRFPYGVIYQIRTQ' A
#
# COMPACT_ATOMS: atom_id res chain seq x y z
N MET A 1 -6.02 13.81 -6.76
CA MET A 1 -6.60 12.53 -6.32
C MET A 1 -6.20 12.26 -4.90
N ASN A 2 -7.15 12.27 -3.97
CA ASN A 2 -6.88 12.08 -2.55
C ASN A 2 -6.88 10.59 -2.23
N ILE A 3 -5.96 10.17 -1.36
CA ILE A 3 -5.87 8.81 -0.85
C ILE A 3 -6.30 8.85 0.60
N SER A 4 -7.25 8.00 0.96
CA SER A 4 -7.71 7.81 2.33
C SER A 4 -7.50 6.35 2.71
N PHE A 5 -6.86 6.11 3.85
CA PHE A 5 -6.76 4.77 4.42
C PHE A 5 -8.05 4.42 5.15
N LEU A 6 -8.47 3.16 5.04
CA LEU A 6 -9.40 2.59 6.00
C LEU A 6 -8.65 2.39 7.32
N GLU A 7 -9.35 2.48 8.45
CA GLU A 7 -8.76 2.25 9.77
C GLU A 7 -7.98 0.92 9.83
N ILE A 8 -8.57 -0.16 9.32
CA ILE A 8 -7.90 -1.46 9.27
C ILE A 8 -6.63 -1.46 8.40
N ALA A 9 -6.63 -0.70 7.30
CA ALA A 9 -5.45 -0.60 6.42
C ALA A 9 -4.33 0.23 7.06
N GLN A 10 -4.68 1.21 7.90
CA GLN A 10 -3.73 1.97 8.69
C GLN A 10 -3.08 1.08 9.77
N ILE A 11 -3.89 0.30 10.49
CA ILE A 11 -3.40 -0.65 11.51
C ILE A 11 -2.46 -1.68 10.87
N GLU A 12 -2.86 -2.29 9.74
CA GLU A 12 -2.00 -3.26 9.02
C GLU A 12 -0.66 -2.66 8.58
N LEU A 13 -0.66 -1.38 8.16
CA LEU A 13 0.56 -0.68 7.78
C LEU A 13 1.48 -0.46 8.99
N GLU A 14 0.93 0.02 10.10
CA GLU A 14 1.67 0.26 11.34
C GLU A 14 2.26 -1.03 11.91
N ASP A 15 1.49 -2.11 11.92
CA ASP A 15 1.93 -3.44 12.37
C ASP A 15 3.10 -3.97 11.52
N ALA A 16 3.02 -3.81 10.18
CA ALA A 16 4.07 -4.23 9.28
C ALA A 16 5.35 -3.38 9.45
N ILE A 17 5.23 -2.06 9.64
CA ILE A 17 6.37 -1.18 9.95
C ILE A 17 7.03 -1.62 11.25
N ALA A 18 6.23 -1.86 12.30
CA ALA A 18 6.73 -2.29 13.60
C ALA A 18 7.41 -3.67 13.53
N PHE A 19 6.83 -4.60 12.78
CA PHE A 19 7.43 -5.91 12.52
C PHE A 19 8.82 -5.78 11.88
N TYR A 20 8.91 -5.07 10.75
CA TYR A 20 10.18 -4.96 10.04
C TYR A 20 11.24 -4.19 10.83
N ASN A 21 10.86 -3.17 11.60
CA ASN A 21 11.80 -2.46 12.47
C ASN A 21 12.35 -3.33 13.61
N ARG A 22 11.60 -4.35 14.07
CA ARG A 22 12.12 -5.33 15.04
C ARG A 22 13.14 -6.28 14.41
N GLU A 23 12.96 -6.64 13.14
CA GLU A 23 13.89 -7.52 12.41
C GLU A 23 15.23 -6.83 12.12
N ALA A 24 15.18 -5.57 11.67
CA ALA A 24 16.38 -4.76 11.46
C ALA A 24 16.06 -3.28 11.55
N SER A 25 16.95 -2.52 12.19
CA SER A 25 16.83 -1.06 12.28
C SER A 25 16.76 -0.43 10.88
N GLY A 26 15.77 0.44 10.66
CA GLY A 26 15.53 1.13 9.39
C GLY A 26 14.72 0.33 8.35
N LEU A 27 14.44 -0.96 8.59
CA LEU A 27 13.71 -1.77 7.62
C LEU A 27 12.22 -1.39 7.54
N GLY A 28 11.61 -0.95 8.64
CA GLY A 28 10.24 -0.43 8.66
C GLY A 28 10.10 0.89 7.91
N GLU A 29 11.11 1.78 7.95
CA GLU A 29 11.15 3.00 7.13
C GLU A 29 11.28 2.67 5.64
N ALA A 30 12.12 1.68 5.30
CA ALA A 30 12.23 1.18 3.94
C ALA A 30 10.91 0.57 3.45
N PHE A 31 10.19 -0.14 4.32
CA PHE A 31 8.86 -0.68 4.03
C PHE A 31 7.84 0.44 3.76
N LEU A 32 7.74 1.44 4.65
CA LEU A 32 6.85 2.58 4.48
C LEU A 32 7.14 3.31 3.16
N THR A 33 8.41 3.54 2.86
CA THR A 33 8.85 4.18 1.61
C THR A 33 8.38 3.39 0.38
N GLU A 34 8.48 2.05 0.40
CA GLU A 34 7.98 1.20 -0.68
C GLU A 34 6.45 1.24 -0.84
N VAL A 35 5.71 1.35 0.27
CA VAL A 35 4.26 1.54 0.24
C VAL A 35 3.90 2.90 -0.36
N LEU A 36 4.59 3.98 0.03
CA LEU A 36 4.39 5.32 -0.55
C LEU A 36 4.65 5.32 -2.05
N TYR A 37 5.72 4.67 -2.52
CA TYR A 37 5.95 4.51 -3.96
C TYR A 37 4.85 3.71 -4.66
N ALA A 38 4.24 2.73 -4.00
CA ALA A 38 3.09 2.02 -4.56
C ALA A 38 1.87 2.95 -4.68
N LEU A 39 1.61 3.78 -3.67
CA LEU A 39 0.54 4.77 -3.67
C LEU A 39 0.75 5.84 -4.75
N ASP A 40 1.97 6.32 -4.97
CA ASP A 40 2.27 7.29 -6.03
C ASP A 40 1.96 6.72 -7.41
N ARG A 41 2.33 5.46 -7.66
CA ARG A 41 1.97 4.78 -8.91
C ARG A 41 0.45 4.67 -9.05
N ILE A 42 -0.25 4.28 -7.99
CA ILE A 42 -1.73 4.21 -7.97
C ILE A 42 -2.33 5.59 -8.27
N ARG A 43 -1.76 6.65 -7.71
CA ARG A 43 -2.21 8.01 -7.92
C ARG A 43 -2.03 8.46 -9.38
N MET A 44 -0.95 8.06 -10.03
CA MET A 44 -0.69 8.42 -11.43
C MET A 44 -1.56 7.62 -12.40
N LEU A 45 -1.77 6.33 -12.16
CA LEU A 45 -2.46 5.42 -13.08
C LEU A 45 -3.41 4.49 -12.32
N PRO A 46 -4.51 5.00 -11.74
CA PRO A 46 -5.36 4.24 -10.83
C PRO A 46 -6.00 2.98 -11.45
N GLU A 47 -6.10 2.93 -12.78
CA GLU A 47 -6.69 1.79 -13.50
C GLU A 47 -5.66 0.79 -14.05
N ALA A 48 -4.35 1.03 -13.86
CA ALA A 48 -3.29 0.23 -14.48
C ALA A 48 -3.21 -1.23 -13.98
N TRP A 49 -3.73 -1.53 -12.79
CA TRP A 49 -3.69 -2.88 -12.22
C TRP A 49 -4.99 -3.62 -12.47
N HIS A 50 -4.90 -4.88 -12.89
CA HIS A 50 -6.05 -5.74 -13.08
C HIS A 50 -6.91 -5.83 -11.81
N PRO A 51 -8.25 -5.78 -11.93
CA PRO A 51 -9.15 -5.99 -10.81
C PRO A 51 -8.88 -7.33 -10.14
N CYS A 52 -8.70 -7.34 -8.81
CA CYS A 52 -8.65 -8.57 -8.02
C CYS A 52 -10.03 -8.94 -7.46
N SER A 53 -11.00 -8.01 -7.53
CA SER A 53 -12.41 -8.24 -7.28
C SER A 53 -13.24 -7.27 -8.12
N ARG A 54 -14.57 -7.33 -8.01
CA ARG A 54 -15.48 -6.40 -8.71
C ARG A 54 -15.20 -4.91 -8.41
N ARG A 55 -14.62 -4.59 -7.26
CA ARG A 55 -14.44 -3.20 -6.80
C ARG A 55 -13.00 -2.85 -6.40
N ALA A 56 -12.11 -3.83 -6.32
CA ALA A 56 -10.78 -3.64 -5.79
C ALA A 56 -9.70 -4.05 -6.80
N ARG A 57 -8.57 -3.35 -6.72
CA ARG A 57 -7.35 -3.59 -7.48
C ARG A 57 -6.21 -3.79 -6.49
N ARG A 58 -5.17 -4.52 -6.89
CA ARG A 58 -3.99 -4.78 -6.06
C ARG A 58 -2.72 -4.30 -6.75
N CYS A 59 -2.01 -3.36 -6.12
CA CYS A 59 -0.68 -2.93 -6.52
C CYS A 59 0.37 -3.59 -5.63
N ARG A 60 1.29 -4.36 -6.20
CA ARG A 60 2.39 -4.97 -5.44
C ARG A 60 3.47 -3.93 -5.12
N THR A 61 4.04 -4.03 -3.92
CA THR A 61 5.33 -3.38 -3.62
C THR A 61 6.45 -4.12 -4.37
N ARG A 62 7.60 -3.48 -4.57
CA ARG A 62 8.69 -4.09 -5.36
C ARG A 62 9.62 -4.92 -4.49
N ARG A 63 9.99 -4.38 -3.32
CA ARG A 63 11.02 -4.96 -2.45
C ARG A 63 10.46 -5.86 -1.35
N PHE A 64 9.18 -5.73 -1.01
CA PHE A 64 8.56 -6.45 0.09
C PHE A 64 7.45 -7.38 -0.43
N PRO A 65 7.14 -8.47 0.27
CA PRO A 65 6.09 -9.41 -0.12
C PRO A 65 4.67 -8.88 0.20
N TYR A 66 4.40 -7.60 -0.07
CA TYR A 66 3.15 -6.91 0.26
C TYR A 66 2.45 -6.36 -0.99
N GLY A 67 1.15 -6.08 -0.86
CA GLY A 67 0.38 -5.43 -1.90
C GLY A 67 -0.68 -4.51 -1.32
N VAL A 68 -0.77 -3.30 -1.88
CA VAL A 68 -1.80 -2.32 -1.55
C VAL A 68 -3.08 -2.70 -2.29
N ILE A 69 -4.12 -3.05 -1.55
CA ILE A 69 -5.47 -3.24 -2.07
C ILE A 69 -6.20 -1.91 -2.00
N TYR A 70 -6.74 -1.43 -3.12
CA TYR A 70 -7.41 -0.14 -3.18
C TYR A 70 -8.67 -0.19 -4.03
N GLN A 71 -9.54 0.80 -3.81
CA GLN A 71 -10.76 1.04 -4.59
C GLN A 71 -10.69 2.44 -5.18
N ILE A 72 -11.08 2.59 -6.44
CA ILE A 72 -11.32 3.90 -7.03
C ILE A 72 -12.74 4.31 -6.64
N ARG A 73 -12.87 5.42 -5.93
CA ARG A 73 -14.16 6.00 -5.56
C ARG A 73 -14.31 7.33 -6.28
N THR A 74 -15.34 7.45 -7.11
CA THR A 74 -15.87 8.75 -7.50
C THR A 74 -16.62 9.31 -6.28
N GLN A 75 -16.27 10.53 -5.88
CA GLN A 75 -17.12 11.33 -4.98
C GLN A 75 -18.47 11.60 -5.66
#